data_AF-A0AAE4GAK9-F1
#
_entry.id   AF-A0AAE4GAK9-F1
#
_cell.length_a   1.000
_cell.length_b   1.000
_cell.length_c   1.000
_cell.angle_alpha   90.00
_cell.angle_beta   90.00
_cell.angle_gamma   90.00
#
_symmetry.space_group_name_H-M   'P 1'
#
loop_
_entity.id
_entity.type
_entity.pdbx_description
1 polymer ?
#
loop_
_entity_poly.entity_id
_entity_poly.type
_entity_poly.pdbx_seq_one_letter_code
_entity_poly.pdbx_strand_id
1 'polypeptide(L)'
;MSEREYWMRVISDFYLIGEEDLFFLNDLIGLVSYDENDNFLDKSSEKRIDHAIFLANYLLSTGDFEAGVTVASSAKGVGYVKFDGDIKIYFDLIRKDVRANGLDDFETGFRYWISKIKGRRMNSIPPVSLRDLFEN
;
A
#
# COMPACT_ATOMS: atom_id res chain seq x y z
N MET A 1 12.94 18.90 -18.14
CA MET A 1 13.10 17.74 -17.23
C MET A 1 12.35 16.59 -17.89
N SER A 2 12.97 15.45 -18.16
CA SER A 2 12.23 14.31 -18.71
C SER A 2 11.16 13.93 -17.69
N GLU A 3 9.89 14.06 -18.07
CA GLU A 3 8.74 13.59 -17.31
C GLU A 3 8.95 12.13 -16.93
N ARG A 4 9.42 11.87 -15.71
CA ARG A 4 9.06 10.60 -15.08
C ARG A 4 7.57 10.71 -14.82
N GLU A 5 6.79 9.91 -15.53
CA GLU A 5 5.34 9.84 -15.38
C GLU A 5 4.98 9.73 -13.88
N TYR A 6 3.94 10.44 -13.44
CA TYR A 6 3.53 10.60 -12.03
C TYR A 6 3.61 9.30 -11.21
N TRP A 7 3.10 8.19 -11.76
CA TRP A 7 3.10 6.87 -11.12
C TRP A 7 4.51 6.35 -10.80
N MET A 8 5.53 6.65 -11.62
CA MET A 8 6.92 6.29 -11.33
C MET A 8 7.47 7.09 -10.16
N ARG A 9 7.08 8.36 -10.02
CA ARG A 9 7.47 9.21 -8.90
C ARG A 9 6.88 8.65 -7.60
N VAL A 10 5.58 8.37 -7.59
CA VAL A 10 4.90 7.76 -6.43
C VAL A 10 5.63 6.49 -5.98
N ILE A 11 5.93 5.57 -6.89
CA ILE A 11 6.65 4.33 -6.54
C ILE A 11 8.06 4.61 -6.04
N SER A 12 8.78 5.58 -6.64
CA SER A 12 10.10 5.98 -6.17
C SER A 12 10.05 6.52 -4.74
N ASP A 13 9.00 7.27 -4.40
CA ASP A 13 8.80 7.86 -3.07
C ASP A 13 8.60 6.77 -1.99
N PHE A 14 7.91 5.67 -2.31
CA PHE A 14 7.85 4.50 -1.41
C PHE A 14 9.23 3.96 -1.04
N TYR A 15 10.20 3.99 -1.97
CA TYR A 15 11.56 3.53 -1.70
C TYR A 15 12.40 4.52 -0.90
N LEU A 16 12.08 5.81 -0.98
CA LEU A 16 12.77 6.87 -0.25
C LEU A 16 12.25 6.98 1.19
N ILE A 17 10.92 6.99 1.36
CA ILE A 17 10.25 7.20 2.65
C ILE A 17 10.16 5.89 3.45
N GLY A 18 10.01 4.76 2.77
CA GLY A 18 9.73 3.47 3.40
C GLY A 18 10.84 2.90 4.29
N GLU A 19 12.05 3.47 4.28
CA GLU A 19 13.10 3.02 5.23
C GLU A 19 12.80 3.39 6.68
N GLU A 20 11.98 4.42 6.88
CA GLU A 20 11.64 4.95 8.20
C GLU A 20 10.16 4.73 8.54
N ASP A 21 9.29 4.65 7.53
CA ASP A 21 7.85 4.60 7.70
C ASP A 21 7.19 3.24 7.37
N LEU A 22 6.03 3.04 7.99
CA LEU A 22 5.05 2.03 7.59
C LEU A 22 4.02 2.69 6.67
N PHE A 23 3.71 2.05 5.55
CA PHE A 23 2.59 2.44 4.69
C PHE A 23 1.37 1.61 5.06
N PHE A 24 0.40 2.23 5.73
CA PHE A 24 -0.85 1.58 6.10
C PHE A 24 -1.77 1.44 4.89
N LEU A 25 -2.77 0.56 5.01
CA LEU A 25 -3.77 0.37 3.97
C LEU A 25 -4.45 1.69 3.57
N ASN A 26 -4.72 2.58 4.53
CA ASN A 26 -5.26 3.92 4.24
C ASN A 26 -4.35 4.76 3.36
N ASP A 27 -3.03 4.71 3.57
CA ASP A 27 -2.08 5.45 2.76
C ASP A 27 -2.09 4.93 1.32
N LEU A 28 -2.11 3.59 1.16
CA LEU A 28 -2.18 2.95 -0.15
C LEU A 28 -3.48 3.29 -0.89
N ILE A 29 -4.63 3.24 -0.19
CA ILE A 29 -5.93 3.63 -0.76
C ILE A 29 -5.91 5.10 -1.16
N GLY A 30 -5.40 5.98 -0.30
CA GLY A 30 -5.25 7.40 -0.58
C GLY A 30 -4.45 7.62 -1.87
N LEU A 31 -3.27 7.03 -1.97
CA LEU A 31 -2.39 7.21 -3.13
C LEU A 31 -3.00 6.80 -4.47
N VAL A 32 -3.79 5.72 -4.50
CA VAL A 32 -4.46 5.28 -5.74
C VAL A 32 -5.79 5.99 -6.00
N SER A 33 -6.23 6.87 -5.09
CA SER A 33 -7.51 7.60 -5.21
C SER A 33 -7.35 9.01 -5.79
N TYR A 34 -6.14 9.49 -6.00
CA TYR A 34 -5.88 10.84 -6.52
C TYR A 34 -4.88 10.84 -7.68
N ASP A 35 -5.04 11.80 -8.59
CA ASP A 35 -4.09 12.07 -9.68
C ASP A 35 -2.90 12.93 -9.21
N GLU A 36 -2.05 13.35 -10.15
CA GLU A 36 -0.86 14.16 -9.86
C GLU A 36 -1.14 15.59 -9.36
N ASN A 37 -2.39 16.05 -9.51
CA ASN A 37 -2.87 17.36 -9.12
C ASN A 37 -3.77 17.30 -7.87
N ASP A 38 -3.75 16.18 -7.14
CA ASP A 38 -4.59 15.89 -5.99
C ASP A 38 -6.10 15.93 -6.31
N ASN A 39 -6.49 15.71 -7.58
CA ASN A 39 -7.91 15.54 -7.91
C ASN A 39 -8.35 14.12 -7.58
N PHE A 40 -9.49 14.00 -6.90
CA PHE A 40 -10.10 12.71 -6.63
C PHE A 40 -10.49 12.01 -7.93
N LEU A 41 -10.03 10.77 -8.07
CA LEU A 41 -10.39 9.87 -9.16
C LEU A 41 -11.71 9.19 -8.80
N ASP A 42 -12.71 9.29 -9.68
CA ASP A 42 -14.08 8.78 -9.47
C ASP A 42 -14.14 7.24 -9.57
N LYS A 43 -13.47 6.59 -8.61
CA LYS A 43 -13.36 5.15 -8.48
C LYS A 43 -14.33 4.65 -7.42
N SER A 44 -14.97 3.53 -7.71
CA SER A 44 -15.73 2.80 -6.69
C SER A 44 -14.82 2.35 -5.56
N SER A 45 -15.40 2.12 -4.37
CA SER A 45 -14.66 1.59 -3.23
C SER A 45 -13.96 0.27 -3.54
N GLU A 46 -14.60 -0.62 -4.32
CA GLU A 46 -14.00 -1.90 -4.74
C GLU A 46 -12.79 -1.67 -5.68
N LYS A 47 -12.87 -0.71 -6.61
CA LYS A 47 -11.76 -0.39 -7.49
C LYS A 47 -10.58 0.21 -6.73
N ARG A 48 -10.85 1.09 -5.75
CA ARG A 48 -9.83 1.66 -4.84
C ARG A 48 -9.09 0.57 -4.06
N ILE A 49 -9.82 -0.39 -3.45
CA ILE A 49 -9.17 -1.47 -2.69
C ILE A 49 -8.38 -2.41 -3.60
N ASP A 50 -8.91 -2.74 -4.78
CA ASP A 50 -8.17 -3.60 -5.73
C ASP A 50 -6.92 -2.90 -6.26
N HIS A 51 -6.96 -1.60 -6.52
CA HIS A 51 -5.79 -0.83 -6.91
C HIS A 51 -4.74 -0.75 -5.78
N ALA A 52 -5.17 -0.53 -4.54
CA ALA A 52 -4.28 -0.51 -3.38
C ALA A 52 -3.62 -1.87 -3.14
N ILE A 53 -4.38 -2.97 -3.26
CA ILE A 53 -3.87 -4.34 -3.19
C ILE A 53 -2.91 -4.62 -4.36
N PHE A 54 -3.23 -4.16 -5.57
CA PHE A 54 -2.34 -4.32 -6.73
C PHE A 54 -0.99 -3.64 -6.48
N LEU A 55 -1.01 -2.40 -5.99
CA LEU A 55 0.20 -1.65 -5.64
C LEU A 55 1.03 -2.38 -4.56
N ALA A 56 0.38 -2.80 -3.48
CA ALA A 56 1.03 -3.55 -2.41
C ALA A 56 1.63 -4.87 -2.92
N ASN A 57 0.88 -5.62 -3.72
CA ASN A 57 1.33 -6.88 -4.28
C ASN A 57 2.56 -6.69 -5.17
N TYR A 58 2.56 -5.66 -6.02
CA TYR A 58 3.72 -5.28 -6.80
C TYR A 58 4.93 -5.00 -5.90
N LEU A 59 4.80 -4.09 -4.93
CA LEU A 59 5.89 -3.71 -4.03
C LEU A 59 6.45 -4.92 -3.27
N LEU A 60 5.59 -5.77 -2.72
CA LEU A 60 6.01 -6.98 -2.00
C LEU A 60 6.68 -8.02 -2.90
N SER A 61 6.20 -8.18 -4.14
CA SER A 61 6.78 -9.11 -5.11
C SER A 61 8.20 -8.77 -5.56
N THR A 62 8.63 -7.51 -5.39
CA THR A 62 10.02 -7.12 -5.64
C THR A 62 11.00 -7.76 -4.65
N GLY A 63 10.50 -8.20 -3.48
CA GLY A 63 11.33 -8.65 -2.37
C GLY A 63 12.01 -7.51 -1.58
N ASP A 64 11.71 -6.26 -1.93
CA ASP A 64 12.26 -5.08 -1.26
C ASP A 64 11.37 -4.57 -0.11
N PHE A 65 10.14 -5.09 -0.01
CA PHE A 65 9.16 -4.73 1.02
C PHE A 65 8.71 -5.96 1.81
N GLU A 66 8.21 -5.72 3.01
CA GLU A 66 7.53 -6.71 3.83
C GLU A 66 6.15 -6.22 4.28
N ALA A 67 5.26 -7.16 4.55
CA ALA A 67 3.91 -6.90 5.03
C ALA A 67 3.81 -7.22 6.52
N GLY A 68 2.88 -6.56 7.20
CA GLY A 68 2.61 -6.81 8.59
C GLY A 68 1.25 -6.34 9.06
N VAL A 69 0.98 -6.65 10.32
CA VAL A 69 -0.27 -6.31 10.99
C VAL A 69 0.00 -5.53 12.26
N THR A 70 -0.90 -4.60 12.53
CA THR A 70 -0.96 -3.86 13.78
C THR A 70 -1.69 -4.71 14.81
N VAL A 71 -1.07 -4.89 15.98
CA VAL A 71 -1.62 -5.66 17.09
C VAL A 71 -1.75 -4.79 18.33
N ALA A 72 -2.88 -4.92 19.03
CA ALA A 72 -3.04 -4.29 20.34
C ALA A 72 -2.19 -5.06 21.36
N SER A 73 -1.24 -4.38 22.03
CA SER A 73 -0.49 -4.96 23.15
C SER A 73 -1.10 -4.51 24.48
N SER A 74 -1.48 -5.47 25.31
CA SER A 74 -2.11 -5.25 26.62
C SER A 74 -1.25 -4.52 27.65
N ALA A 75 0.05 -4.31 27.38
CA ALA A 75 0.99 -3.74 28.35
C ALA A 75 1.70 -2.44 27.90
N LYS A 76 1.72 -2.11 26.59
CA LYS A 76 2.61 -1.05 26.05
C LYS A 76 2.06 -0.23 24.87
N GLY A 77 0.79 -0.39 24.49
CA GLY A 77 0.19 0.35 23.38
C GLY A 77 0.13 -0.46 22.07
N VAL A 78 0.29 0.22 20.93
CA VAL A 78 0.20 -0.38 19.59
C VAL A 78 1.52 -1.05 19.22
N GLY A 79 1.46 -2.29 18.72
CA GLY A 79 2.61 -3.02 18.19
C GLY A 79 2.47 -3.29 16.69
N TYR A 80 3.60 -3.40 16.00
CA TYR A 80 3.64 -3.73 14.57
C TYR A 80 4.41 -5.04 14.42
N VAL A 81 3.74 -6.06 13.89
CA VAL A 81 4.31 -7.41 13.76
C VAL A 81 4.28 -7.81 12.30
N LYS A 82 5.43 -8.30 11.81
CA LYS A 82 5.54 -8.85 10.47
C LYS A 82 4.55 -9.99 10.27
N PHE A 83 3.90 -10.02 9.11
CA PHE A 83 2.99 -11.09 8.74
C PHE A 83 3.80 -12.28 8.22
N ASP A 84 3.75 -13.40 8.94
CA ASP A 84 4.54 -14.62 8.67
C ASP A 84 3.75 -15.69 7.90
N GLY A 85 2.79 -15.26 7.08
CA GLY A 85 1.91 -16.14 6.29
C GLY A 85 2.04 -15.95 4.78
N ASP A 86 1.29 -16.75 4.02
CA ASP A 86 1.15 -16.57 2.57
C ASP A 86 0.56 -15.20 2.26
N ILE A 87 1.17 -14.47 1.33
CA ILE A 87 0.73 -13.13 0.94
C ILE A 87 -0.70 -13.11 0.36
N LYS A 88 -1.16 -14.21 -0.24
CA LYS A 88 -2.56 -14.33 -0.68
C LYS A 88 -3.51 -14.28 0.51
N ILE A 89 -3.16 -14.96 1.60
CA ILE A 89 -3.95 -14.92 2.85
C ILE A 89 -3.97 -13.51 3.41
N TYR A 90 -2.83 -12.80 3.36
CA TYR A 90 -2.76 -11.40 3.79
C TYR A 90 -3.78 -10.51 3.04
N PHE A 91 -3.84 -10.61 1.71
CA PHE A 91 -4.80 -9.84 0.91
C PHE A 91 -6.26 -10.31 1.09
N ASP A 92 -6.49 -11.59 1.31
CA ASP A 92 -7.83 -12.11 1.62
C ASP A 92 -8.35 -11.57 2.96
N LEU A 93 -7.48 -11.42 3.96
CA LEU A 93 -7.81 -10.80 5.24
C LEU A 93 -8.19 -9.32 5.07
N ILE A 94 -7.42 -8.56 4.29
CA ILE A 94 -7.74 -7.16 3.96
C ILE A 94 -9.13 -7.07 3.33
N ARG A 95 -9.40 -7.87 2.29
CA ARG A 95 -10.71 -7.85 1.60
C ARG A 95 -11.85 -8.23 2.55
N LYS A 96 -11.63 -9.21 3.42
CA LYS A 96 -12.62 -9.64 4.40
C LYS A 96 -12.96 -8.51 5.37
N ASP A 97 -11.96 -7.82 5.91
CA ASP A 97 -12.16 -6.72 6.86
C ASP A 97 -12.82 -5.52 6.19
N VAL A 98 -12.37 -5.14 4.99
CA VAL A 98 -13.00 -4.04 4.20
C VAL A 98 -14.45 -4.35 3.87
N ARG A 99 -14.79 -5.60 3.51
CA ARG A 99 -16.19 -6.00 3.27
C ARG A 99 -17.05 -5.96 4.52
N ALA A 100 -16.46 -6.24 5.68
CA ALA A 100 -17.18 -6.26 6.95
C ALA A 100 -17.39 -4.84 7.52
N ASN A 101 -16.37 -3.99 7.44
CA ASN A 101 -16.33 -2.71 8.16
C ASN A 101 -16.49 -1.49 7.24
N GLY A 102 -16.27 -1.65 5.93
CA GLY A 102 -16.18 -0.56 4.97
C GLY A 102 -14.75 -0.09 4.73
N LEU A 103 -14.58 0.68 3.64
CA LEU A 103 -13.26 1.13 3.19
C LEU A 103 -12.66 2.23 4.08
N ASP A 104 -13.51 3.06 4.67
CA ASP A 104 -13.10 4.21 5.48
C ASP A 104 -13.07 3.88 6.99
N ASP A 105 -13.18 2.60 7.35
CA ASP A 105 -13.04 2.14 8.73
C ASP A 105 -11.61 2.36 9.23
N PHE A 106 -11.48 3.14 10.30
CA PHE A 106 -10.19 3.53 10.87
C PHE A 106 -9.36 2.31 11.29
N GLU A 107 -9.96 1.36 12.01
CA GLU A 107 -9.22 0.19 12.51
C GLU A 107 -8.70 -0.67 11.37
N THR A 108 -9.53 -0.94 10.36
CA THR A 108 -9.16 -1.68 9.15
C THR A 108 -8.03 -0.96 8.40
N GLY A 109 -8.13 0.36 8.28
CA GLY A 109 -7.16 1.20 7.60
C GLY A 109 -5.75 1.17 8.22
N PHE A 110 -5.65 1.11 9.55
CA PHE A 110 -4.37 1.04 10.27
C PHE A 110 -3.93 -0.38 10.63
N ARG A 111 -4.79 -1.39 10.44
CA ARG A 111 -4.48 -2.78 10.78
C ARG A 111 -3.41 -3.37 9.88
N TYR A 112 -3.43 -3.06 8.60
CA TYR A 112 -2.57 -3.66 7.58
C TYR A 112 -1.54 -2.65 7.11
N TRP A 113 -0.28 -3.08 7.01
CA TRP A 113 0.80 -2.22 6.57
C TRP A 113 1.82 -2.96 5.71
N ILE A 114 2.52 -2.21 4.87
CA ILE A 114 3.75 -2.64 4.21
C ILE A 114 4.89 -1.69 4.58
N SER A 115 6.12 -2.16 4.60
CA SER A 115 7.30 -1.33 4.86
C SER A 115 8.47 -1.80 4.02
N LYS A 116 9.39 -0.89 3.70
CA LYS A 116 10.58 -1.23 2.93
C LYS A 116 11.62 -1.85 3.85
N ILE A 117 12.20 -2.96 3.39
CA ILE A 117 13.29 -3.61 4.11
C ILE A 117 14.53 -2.70 4.00
N LYS A 118 15.09 -2.32 5.15
CA LYS A 118 16.23 -1.39 5.24
C LYS A 118 17.39 -1.80 4.30
N GLY A 119 17.90 -0.84 3.53
CA GLY A 119 19.02 -1.03 2.62
C GLY A 119 18.66 -1.63 1.26
N ARG A 120 17.40 -2.06 1.05
CA ARG A 120 16.88 -2.41 -0.27
C ARG A 120 16.71 -1.17 -1.13
N ARG A 121 16.72 -1.33 -2.45
CA ARG A 121 16.66 -0.22 -3.41
C ARG A 121 15.90 -0.64 -4.64
N MET A 122 15.22 0.30 -5.28
CA MET A 122 14.53 0.04 -6.53
C MET A 122 15.56 -0.27 -7.61
N ASN A 123 15.62 -1.54 -8.03
CA ASN A 123 16.63 -2.03 -8.97
C ASN A 123 16.11 -2.13 -10.42
N SER A 124 14.83 -1.84 -10.65
CA SER A 124 14.23 -1.86 -11.97
C SER A 124 13.20 -0.74 -12.11
N ILE A 125 12.96 -0.34 -13.36
CA ILE A 125 11.89 0.61 -13.68
C ILE A 125 10.56 -0.09 -13.41
N PRO A 126 9.63 0.52 -12.67
CA PRO A 126 8.34 -0.10 -12.43
C PRO A 126 7.57 -0.34 -13.76
N PRO A 127 6.75 -1.39 -13.85
CA PRO A 127 6.04 -1.71 -15.09
C PRO A 127 4.97 -0.67 -15.41
N VAL A 128 4.84 -0.33 -16.70
CA VAL A 128 3.89 0.69 -17.20
C VAL A 128 2.44 0.37 -16.82
N SER A 129 2.09 -0.90 -16.58
CA SER A 129 0.76 -1.29 -16.09
C SER A 129 0.36 -0.66 -14.75
N LEU A 130 1.33 -0.17 -13.96
CA LEU A 130 1.03 0.54 -12.71
C LEU A 130 0.47 1.95 -12.95
N ARG A 131 0.61 2.48 -14.17
CA ARG A 131 0.02 3.76 -14.57
C ARG A 131 -1.49 3.79 -14.39
N ASP A 132 -2.17 2.71 -14.79
CA ASP A 132 -3.64 2.55 -14.69
C ASP A 132 -4.16 2.70 -13.26
N LEU A 133 -3.30 2.50 -12.25
CA LEU A 133 -3.67 2.67 -10.85
C LEU A 133 -4.03 4.11 -10.51
N PHE A 134 -3.50 5.07 -11.25
CA PHE A 134 -3.61 6.52 -11.05
C PHE A 134 -4.48 7.20 -12.10
N GLU A 135 -5.23 6.41 -12.88
CA GLU A 135 -6.21 6.88 -13.87
C GLU A 135 -7.62 6.39 -13.48
N ASN A 136 -8.67 6.97 -14.07
CA ASN A 136 -10.08 6.66 -13.74
C ASN A 136 -10.54 5.28 -14.18
#